data_AF-A0A352NIW0-F1
#
_entry.id   AF-A0A352NIW0-F1
#
_cell.length_a   1.000
_cell.length_b   1.000
_cell.length_c   1.000
_cell.angle_alpha   90.00
_cell.angle_beta   90.00
_cell.angle_gamma   90.00
#
_symmetry.space_group_name_H-M   'P 1'
#
loop_
_entity.id
_entity.type
_entity.pdbx_description
1 polymer ?
#
loop_
_entity_poly.entity_id
_entity_poly.type
_entity_poly.pdbx_seq_one_letter_code
_entity_poly.pdbx_strand_id
1 'polypeptide(L)' 'KFSLYEDLTIYENLDFYAGMYSIPRKERKQRIAEMVAMSLLEGREDELAANLSGG' A
#
# COMPACT_ATOMS: atom_id res chain seq x y z
N LYS A 1 10.54 11.22 0.15
CA LYS A 1 9.91 10.89 1.45
C LYS A 1 8.49 10.42 1.13
N PHE A 2 8.26 9.11 1.11
CA PHE A 2 6.89 8.57 1.02
C PHE A 2 6.24 8.79 2.39
N SER A 3 5.13 9.52 2.42
CA SER A 3 4.36 9.72 3.65
C SER A 3 3.03 9.03 3.41
N LEU A 4 2.80 7.91 4.10
CA LEU A 4 1.54 7.22 4.01
C LEU A 4 0.43 8.13 4.55
N TYR A 5 -0.74 8.02 3.94
CA TYR A 5 -1.97 8.61 4.44
C TYR A 5 -2.42 7.78 5.65
N GLU A 6 -2.38 8.41 6.83
CA GLU A 6 -2.65 7.74 8.12
C GLU A 6 -4.10 7.27 8.26
N ASP A 7 -5.02 7.90 7.52
CA ASP A 7 -6.44 7.62 7.44
C ASP A 7 -6.80 6.52 6.43
N LEU A 8 -5.82 6.05 5.65
CA LEU A 8 -5.99 4.97 4.68
C LEU A 8 -5.35 3.68 5.19
N THR A 9 -5.92 2.55 4.77
CA THR A 9 -5.27 1.25 4.98
C THR A 9 -3.97 1.15 4.19
N ILE A 10 -3.17 0.14 4.50
CA ILE A 10 -1.96 -0.19 3.73
C ILE A 10 -2.32 -0.44 2.26
N TYR A 11 -3.38 -1.21 2.01
CA TYR A 11 -3.87 -1.46 0.66
C TYR A 11 -4.31 -0.18 -0.05
N GLU A 12 -5.11 0.66 0.61
CA GLU A 12 -5.63 1.90 0.03
C GLU A 12 -4.50 2.88 -0.30
N ASN A 13 -3.49 2.98 0.56
CA ASN A 13 -2.28 3.74 0.27
C ASN A 13 -1.60 3.25 -1.01
N LEU A 14 -1.38 1.93 -1.11
CA LEU A 14 -0.69 1.34 -2.25
C LEU A 14 -1.50 1.48 -3.55
N ASP A 15 -2.82 1.32 -3.54
CA ASP A 15 -3.67 1.55 -4.72
C ASP A 15 -3.71 3.04 -5.11
N PHE A 16 -3.76 3.95 -4.14
CA PHE A 16 -3.68 5.39 -4.38
C PHE A 16 -2.37 5.75 -5.09
N TYR A 17 -1.24 5.29 -4.56
CA TYR A 17 0.06 5.51 -5.20
C TYR A 17 0.16 4.84 -6.57
N ALA A 18 -0.34 3.63 -6.73
CA ALA A 18 -0.40 2.96 -8.03
C ALA A 18 -1.21 3.78 -9.05
N GLY A 19 -2.25 4.49 -8.60
CA GLY A 19 -2.98 5.48 -9.39
C GLY A 19 -2.16 6.70 -9.76
N MET A 20 -1.46 7.29 -8.79
CA MET A 20 -0.58 8.44 -9.01
C MET A 20 0.52 8.13 -10.04
N TYR A 21 1.08 6.91 -9.98
CA TYR A 21 2.11 6.44 -10.91
C TYR A 21 1.55 5.85 -12.22
N SER A 22 0.24 6.01 -12.48
CA SER A 22 -0.41 5.55 -13.72
C SER A 22 -0.27 4.04 -13.98
N ILE A 23 -0.18 3.23 -12.92
CA ILE A 23 -0.19 1.76 -13.06
C ILE A 23 -1.57 1.31 -13.55
N PRO A 24 -1.63 0.52 -14.64
CA PRO A 24 -2.89 0.00 -15.17
C PRO A 24 -3.66 -0.76 -14.10
N ARG A 25 -4.98 -0.50 -13.97
CA ARG A 25 -5.84 -1.14 -12.96
C ARG A 25 -5.75 -2.67 -12.95
N LYS A 26 -5.52 -3.28 -14.12
CA LYS A 26 -5.35 -4.74 -14.28
C LYS A 26 -4.09 -5.27 -13.59
N GLU A 27 -3.05 -4.45 -13.50
CA GLU A 27 -1.75 -4.82 -12.89
C GLU A 27 -1.66 -4.43 -11.41
N ARG A 28 -2.44 -3.44 -10.97
CA ARG A 28 -2.35 -2.92 -9.58
C ARG A 28 -2.47 -4.01 -8.54
N LYS A 29 -3.47 -4.89 -8.66
CA LYS A 29 -3.68 -5.96 -7.67
C LYS A 29 -2.45 -6.85 -7.51
N GLN A 30 -1.80 -7.22 -8.61
CA GLN A 30 -0.58 -8.02 -8.58
C GLN A 30 0.58 -7.23 -7.96
N ARG A 31 0.80 -5.99 -8.42
CA ARG A 31 1.90 -5.13 -7.93
C ARG A 31 1.77 -4.82 -6.43
N ILE A 32 0.55 -4.57 -5.96
CA ILE A 32 0.27 -4.34 -4.55
C ILE A 32 0.59 -5.60 -3.74
N ALA A 33 0.14 -6.78 -4.19
CA ALA A 33 0.46 -8.04 -3.51
C ALA A 33 1.98 -8.29 -3.45
N GLU A 34 2.70 -8.02 -4.54
CA GLU A 34 4.17 -8.11 -4.56
C GLU A 34 4.81 -7.14 -3.56
N MET A 35 4.36 -5.88 -3.50
CA MET A 35 4.87 -4.89 -2.55
C MET A 35 4.60 -5.27 -1.10
N VAL A 36 3.39 -5.75 -0.81
CA VAL A 36 3.00 -6.23 0.53
C VAL A 36 3.91 -7.37 0.96
N ALA A 37 4.12 -8.37 0.10
CA ALA A 37 5.04 -9.49 0.35
C ALA A 37 6.49 -9.01 0.60
N MET A 38 6.99 -8.09 -0.21
CA MET A 38 8.35 -7.53 -0.04
C MET A 38 8.51 -6.72 1.25
N SER A 39 7.42 -6.12 1.74
CA SER A 39 7.41 -5.33 2.97
C SER A 39 7.11 -6.12 4.25
N LEU A 40 6.92 -7.44 4.15
CA LEU A 40 6.52 -8.32 5.27
C LEU A 40 5.19 -7.88 5.94
N LEU A 41 4.26 -7.37 5.13
CA LEU A 41 2.94 -6.89 5.56
C LEU A 41 1.79 -7.81 5.11
N GLU A 42 2.10 -9.02 4.63
CA GLU A 42 1.08 -10.00 4.23
C GLU A 42 0.13 -10.29 5.39
N GLY A 43 -1.18 -10.21 5.12
CA GLY A 43 -2.25 -10.37 6.11
C GLY A 43 -2.54 -9.12 6.95
N ARG A 44 -1.83 -8.01 6.72
CA ARG A 44 -2.04 -6.72 7.41
C ARG A 44 -2.56 -5.64 6.46
N GLU A 45 -2.94 -5.98 5.24
CA GLU A 45 -3.27 -5.04 4.17
C GLU A 45 -4.44 -4.10 4.53
N ASP A 46 -5.36 -4.59 5.37
CA ASP A 46 -6.53 -3.86 5.86
C ASP A 46 -6.26 -3.05 7.14
N GLU A 47 -5.04 -3.10 7.70
CA GLU A 47 -4.66 -2.25 8.82
C GLU A 47 -4.42 -0.80 8.35
N LEU A 48 -4.76 0.16 9.20
CA LEU A 48 -4.42 1.57 8.97
C LEU A 48 -2.91 1.75 8.88
N ALA A 49 -2.46 2.54 7.91
CA ALA A 49 -1.04 2.83 7.75
C ALA A 49 -0.44 3.57 8.96
N ALA A 50 -1.27 4.26 9.77
CA ALA A 50 -0.86 4.82 11.06
C ALA A 50 -0.26 3.77 12.03
N ASN A 51 -0.66 2.50 11.90
CA ASN A 51 -0.18 1.41 12.75
C ASN A 51 1.18 0.83 12.32
N LEU A 52 1.75 1.31 11.21
CA LEU A 52 3.05 0.85 10.73
C LEU A 52 4.25 1.37 11.54
N SER A 53 4.01 2.19 12.57
CA SER A 53 5.00 2.84 13.43
C SER A 53 6.01 3.70 12.66
N GLY A 54 5.96 5.02 12.86
CA GLY A 54 6.90 5.97 12.27
C GLY A 54 8.32 5.75 12.79
N GLY A 55 9.09 4.90 12.12
CA GLY A 55 10.54 4.84 12.21
C GLY A 55 11.20 5.98 11.47
#